data_AF-A0A949E9T6-F1
#
_entry.id   AF-A0A949E9T6-F1
#
_cell.length_a   1.000
_cell.length_b   1.000
_cell.length_c   1.000
_cell.angle_alpha   90.00
_cell.angle_beta   90.00
_cell.angle_gamma   90.00
#
_symmetry.space_group_name_H-M   'P 1'
#
loop_
_entity.id
_entity.type
_entity.pdbx_description
1 polymer ?
#
loop_
_entity_poly.entity_id
_entity_poly.type
_entity_poly.pdbx_seq_one_letter_code
_entity_poly.pdbx_strand_id
1 'polypeptide(L)'
;MSSRHIARSIVLQSLYELDFNFARGRDKQEKNLNIDKVIERNKQEFGLGIEENEFINNLAHGVLEHQSQIDDIITKSAPEWPLNQITIVDRNVLRIGIYELLFGDKEQVPPKVAINEAIELAKGYGGDSSGRFVNGVLGTIFREMNK
;
A
#
# COMPACT_ATOMS: atom_id res chain seq x y z
N MET A 1 14.85 10.77 4.42
CA MET A 1 13.53 10.11 4.47
C MET A 1 13.21 9.79 5.91
N SER A 2 11.95 9.86 6.31
CA SER A 2 11.54 9.54 7.69
C SER A 2 11.58 8.03 7.93
N SER A 3 11.70 7.61 9.20
CA SER A 3 11.59 6.19 9.60
C SER A 3 10.31 5.55 9.06
N ARG A 4 9.19 6.28 9.13
CA ARG A 4 7.89 5.82 8.61
C ARG A 4 7.81 5.72 7.08
N HIS A 5 8.56 6.51 6.33
CA HIS A 5 8.62 6.36 4.87
C HIS A 5 9.26 5.02 4.48
N ILE A 6 10.36 4.66 5.16
CA ILE A 6 11.03 3.37 4.95
C ILE A 6 10.11 2.23 5.42
N ALA A 7 9.43 2.39 6.56
CA ALA A 7 8.45 1.43 7.03
C ALA A 7 7.34 1.14 5.99
N ARG A 8 6.78 2.18 5.34
CA ARG A 8 5.81 1.98 4.25
C ARG A 8 6.42 1.31 3.03
N SER A 9 7.69 1.58 2.72
CA SER A 9 8.42 0.87 1.66
C SER A 9 8.52 -0.64 1.95
N ILE A 10 8.79 -1.03 3.19
CA ILE A 10 8.79 -2.45 3.61
C ILE A 10 7.40 -3.08 3.42
N VAL A 11 6.35 -2.37 3.80
CA VAL A 11 4.97 -2.86 3.58
C VAL A 11 4.67 -3.00 2.08
N LEU A 12 5.01 -2.00 1.26
CA LEU A 12 4.82 -2.04 -0.19
C LEU A 12 5.52 -3.25 -0.83
N GLN A 13 6.79 -3.48 -0.49
CA GLN A 13 7.57 -4.61 -1.00
C GLN A 13 6.94 -5.95 -0.59
N SER A 14 6.46 -6.03 0.65
CA SER A 14 5.83 -7.24 1.18
C SER A 14 4.50 -7.55 0.50
N LEU A 15 3.64 -6.55 0.32
CA LEU A 15 2.37 -6.69 -0.42
C LEU A 15 2.60 -7.00 -1.90
N TYR A 16 3.60 -6.36 -2.53
CA TYR A 16 3.97 -6.65 -3.91
C TYR A 16 4.35 -8.12 -4.09
N GLU A 17 5.16 -8.66 -3.18
CA GLU A 17 5.57 -10.06 -3.26
C GLU A 17 4.38 -11.02 -3.16
N LEU A 18 3.45 -10.78 -2.25
CA LEU A 18 2.23 -11.57 -2.12
C LEU A 18 1.42 -11.54 -3.42
N ASP A 19 1.12 -10.35 -3.92
CA ASP A 19 0.37 -10.15 -5.17
C ASP A 19 1.05 -10.80 -6.37
N PHE A 20 2.38 -10.69 -6.46
CA PHE A 20 3.17 -11.25 -7.55
C PHE A 20 3.17 -12.77 -7.55
N ASN A 21 3.28 -13.39 -6.37
CA ASN A 21 3.20 -14.85 -6.22
C ASN A 21 1.79 -15.38 -6.50
N PHE A 22 0.76 -14.67 -6.06
CA PHE A 22 -0.63 -14.97 -6.37
C PHE A 22 -0.89 -14.92 -7.89
N ALA A 23 -0.45 -13.86 -8.57
CA ALA A 23 -0.62 -13.69 -10.01
C ALA A 23 0.05 -14.81 -10.84
N ARG A 24 1.12 -15.43 -10.32
CA ARG A 24 1.80 -16.57 -10.96
C ARG A 24 1.15 -17.92 -10.67
N GLY A 25 0.04 -17.96 -9.94
CA GLY A 25 -0.65 -19.20 -9.57
C GLY A 25 0.14 -20.12 -8.64
N ARG A 26 1.23 -19.62 -8.04
CA ARG A 26 2.10 -20.37 -7.12
C ARG A 26 1.44 -20.64 -5.77
N ASP A 27 0.42 -19.86 -5.45
CA ASP A 27 -0.31 -19.93 -4.18
C ASP A 27 -1.16 -21.20 -4.02
N LYS A 28 -1.49 -21.91 -5.10
CA LYS A 28 -2.15 -23.23 -5.00
C LYS A 28 -1.23 -24.32 -4.43
N GLN A 29 0.09 -24.12 -4.42
CA GLN A 29 1.07 -25.07 -3.85
C GLN A 29 1.72 -24.54 -2.56
N GLU A 30 1.79 -23.23 -2.35
CA GLU A 30 2.31 -22.62 -1.13
C GLU A 30 1.18 -22.14 -0.21
N LYS A 31 0.56 -23.07 0.51
CA LYS A 31 -0.37 -22.83 1.64
C LYS A 31 0.21 -21.97 2.80
N ASN A 32 1.37 -21.34 2.63
CA ASN A 32 2.26 -20.83 3.68
C ASN A 32 2.86 -19.43 3.40
N LEU A 33 2.34 -18.66 2.42
CA LEU A 33 2.71 -17.24 2.29
C LEU A 33 2.16 -16.45 3.50
N ASN A 34 2.95 -16.46 4.57
CA ASN A 34 2.69 -15.73 5.80
C ASN A 34 3.32 -14.34 5.66
N ILE A 35 2.47 -13.30 5.67
CA ILE A 35 2.88 -11.89 5.59
C ILE A 35 3.94 -11.54 6.63
N ASP A 36 3.88 -12.09 7.85
CA ASP A 36 4.88 -11.85 8.90
C ASP A 36 6.29 -12.27 8.48
N LYS A 37 6.40 -13.43 7.81
CA LYS A 37 7.69 -13.94 7.33
C LYS A 37 8.24 -13.07 6.20
N VAL A 38 7.36 -12.59 5.32
CA VAL A 38 7.72 -11.70 4.23
C VAL A 38 8.20 -10.36 4.78
N ILE A 39 7.46 -9.78 5.72
CA ILE A 39 7.82 -8.54 6.40
C ILE A 39 9.18 -8.68 7.09
N GLU A 40 9.39 -9.73 7.89
CA GLU A 40 10.64 -9.91 8.62
C GLU A 40 11.83 -10.01 7.67
N ARG A 41 11.70 -10.76 6.57
CA ARG A 41 12.75 -10.86 5.56
C ARG A 41 13.03 -9.52 4.88
N ASN A 42 11.99 -8.82 4.44
CA ASN A 42 12.16 -7.53 3.77
C ASN A 42 12.74 -6.47 4.71
N LYS A 43 12.37 -6.51 5.99
CA LYS A 43 12.93 -5.62 7.02
C LYS A 43 14.41 -5.92 7.27
N GLN A 44 14.81 -7.18 7.32
CA GLN A 44 16.23 -7.55 7.47
C GLN A 44 17.08 -7.05 6.30
N GLU A 45 16.55 -7.10 5.08
CA GLU A 45 17.26 -6.69 3.87
C GLU A 45 17.28 -5.17 3.67
N PHE A 46 16.13 -4.50 3.85
CA PHE A 46 15.93 -3.10 3.42
C PHE A 46 15.61 -2.13 4.56
N GLY A 47 15.37 -2.64 5.78
CA GLY A 47 14.89 -1.89 6.94
C GLY A 47 15.85 -1.91 8.13
N LEU A 48 17.16 -2.12 7.90
CA LEU A 48 18.15 -2.14 8.97
C LEU A 48 18.11 -0.83 9.80
N GLY A 49 17.91 -0.98 11.11
CA GLY A 49 17.79 0.14 12.05
C GLY A 49 16.38 0.76 12.16
N ILE A 50 15.38 0.20 11.49
CA ILE A 50 13.98 0.62 11.66
C ILE A 50 13.37 -0.06 12.89
N GLU A 51 12.86 0.75 13.82
CA GLU A 51 12.18 0.29 15.05
C GLU A 51 10.64 0.34 14.95
N GLU A 52 10.09 0.79 13.82
CA GLU A 52 8.64 0.96 13.55
C GLU A 52 7.89 -0.37 13.33
N ASN A 53 8.22 -1.41 14.10
CA ASN A 53 7.69 -2.77 13.91
C ASN A 53 6.17 -2.82 14.01
N GLU A 54 5.61 -2.16 15.02
CA GLU A 54 4.18 -2.10 15.23
C GLU A 54 3.48 -1.38 14.06
N PHE A 55 4.04 -0.26 13.60
CA PHE A 55 3.50 0.46 12.45
C PHE A 55 3.53 -0.39 11.17
N ILE A 56 4.64 -1.08 10.88
CA ILE A 56 4.77 -1.97 9.72
C ILE A 56 3.71 -3.08 9.77
N ASN A 57 3.61 -3.77 10.92
CA ASN A 57 2.70 -4.89 11.09
C ASN A 57 1.24 -4.42 11.00
N ASN A 58 0.87 -3.36 11.72
CA ASN A 58 -0.50 -2.83 11.70
C ASN A 58 -0.91 -2.36 10.30
N LEU A 59 0.01 -1.69 9.58
CA LEU A 59 -0.27 -1.22 8.23
C LEU A 59 -0.46 -2.39 7.25
N ALA A 60 0.46 -3.37 7.24
CA ALA A 60 0.38 -4.51 6.33
C ALA A 60 -0.86 -5.37 6.60
N HIS A 61 -1.12 -5.72 7.87
CA HIS A 61 -2.27 -6.54 8.25
C HIS A 61 -3.58 -5.81 8.00
N GLY A 62 -3.66 -4.53 8.37
CA GLY A 62 -4.86 -3.74 8.14
C GLY A 62 -5.20 -3.59 6.65
N VAL A 63 -4.20 -3.42 5.79
CA VAL A 63 -4.39 -3.44 4.33
C VAL A 63 -4.95 -4.78 3.86
N LEU A 64 -4.40 -5.91 4.33
CA LEU A 64 -4.87 -7.25 3.93
C LEU A 64 -6.28 -7.54 4.46
N GLU A 65 -6.58 -7.16 5.70
CA GLU A 65 -7.90 -7.33 6.32
C GLU A 65 -8.99 -6.56 5.56
N HIS A 66 -8.68 -5.34 5.12
CA HIS A 66 -9.62 -4.47 4.41
C HIS A 66 -9.49 -4.55 2.88
N GLN A 67 -8.69 -5.48 2.36
CA GLN A 67 -8.28 -5.49 0.95
C GLN A 67 -9.47 -5.47 -0.01
N SER A 68 -10.50 -6.29 0.24
CA SER A 68 -11.69 -6.33 -0.63
C SER A 68 -12.42 -4.99 -0.67
N GLN A 69 -12.58 -4.32 0.47
CA GLN A 69 -13.24 -3.02 0.55
C GLN A 69 -12.40 -1.93 -0.14
N ILE A 70 -11.09 -1.97 0.08
CA ILE A 70 -10.13 -1.05 -0.54
C ILE A 70 -10.12 -1.21 -2.06
N ASP A 71 -10.08 -2.44 -2.57
CA ASP A 71 -10.08 -2.75 -4.00
C ASP A 71 -11.39 -2.28 -4.68
N ASP A 72 -12.53 -2.39 -4.00
CA ASP A 72 -13.80 -1.83 -4.46
C ASP A 72 -13.77 -0.30 -4.52
N ILE A 73 -13.14 0.36 -3.56
CA ILE A 73 -12.96 1.81 -3.54
C ILE A 73 -12.06 2.24 -4.70
N ILE A 74 -10.93 1.57 -4.93
CA ILE A 74 -10.04 1.84 -6.07
C ILE A 74 -10.84 1.77 -7.37
N THR A 75 -11.63 0.72 -7.56
CA THR A 75 -12.43 0.51 -8.77
C THR A 75 -13.46 1.63 -8.99
N LYS A 76 -14.09 2.14 -7.92
CA LYS A 76 -15.04 3.27 -8.00
C LYS A 76 -14.35 4.60 -8.27
N SER A 77 -13.16 4.82 -7.70
CA SER A 77 -12.41 6.08 -7.83
C SER A 77 -11.57 6.16 -9.11
N ALA A 78 -11.32 5.04 -9.79
CA ALA A 78 -10.61 4.95 -11.06
C ALA A 78 -11.39 4.11 -12.10
N PRO A 79 -12.61 4.53 -12.51
CA PRO A 79 -13.49 3.70 -13.35
C PRO A 79 -12.90 3.36 -14.72
N GLU A 80 -12.03 4.22 -15.26
CA GLU A 80 -11.34 4.00 -16.53
C GLU A 80 -10.17 3.00 -16.43
N TRP A 81 -9.80 2.58 -15.21
CA TRP A 81 -8.67 1.70 -14.95
C TRP A 81 -9.12 0.47 -14.15
N PRO A 82 -9.49 -0.63 -14.84
CA PRO A 82 -9.78 -1.89 -14.18
C PRO A 82 -8.65 -2.31 -13.25
N LEU A 83 -8.98 -2.82 -12.06
CA LEU A 83 -8.00 -3.15 -11.01
C LEU A 83 -6.87 -4.08 -11.46
N ASN A 84 -7.14 -4.97 -12.42
CA ASN A 84 -6.18 -5.89 -13.01
C ASN A 84 -5.25 -5.25 -14.06
N GLN A 85 -5.58 -4.05 -14.55
CA GLN A 85 -4.74 -3.27 -15.48
C GLN A 85 -3.84 -2.28 -14.74
N ILE A 86 -4.16 -1.96 -13.49
CA ILE A 86 -3.28 -1.17 -12.61
C ILE A 86 -2.04 -2.02 -12.29
N THR A 87 -0.85 -1.41 -12.38
CA THR A 87 0.40 -2.10 -12.04
C THR A 87 0.35 -2.61 -10.59
N ILE A 88 1.02 -3.72 -10.30
CA ILE A 88 1.04 -4.29 -8.94
C ILE A 88 1.57 -3.26 -7.93
N VAL A 89 2.57 -2.46 -8.33
CA VAL A 89 3.13 -1.38 -7.51
C VAL A 89 2.06 -0.33 -7.21
N ASP A 90 1.45 0.26 -8.23
CA ASP A 90 0.46 1.34 -8.05
C ASP A 90 -0.76 0.86 -7.27
N ARG A 91 -1.22 -0.36 -7.52
CA ARG A 91 -2.33 -0.97 -6.79
C ARG A 91 -2.01 -1.11 -5.31
N ASN A 92 -0.82 -1.59 -4.95
CA ASN A 92 -0.43 -1.73 -3.54
C ASN A 92 -0.15 -0.38 -2.88
N VAL A 93 0.36 0.61 -3.61
CA VAL A 93 0.48 1.99 -3.09
C VAL A 93 -0.90 2.60 -2.82
N LEU A 94 -1.86 2.43 -3.74
CA LEU A 94 -3.25 2.84 -3.52
C LEU A 94 -3.85 2.14 -2.31
N ARG A 95 -3.62 0.82 -2.16
CA ARG A 95 -4.11 0.08 -1.00
C ARG A 95 -3.60 0.63 0.32
N ILE A 96 -2.30 0.90 0.41
CA ILE A 96 -1.66 1.54 1.58
C ILE A 96 -2.29 2.91 1.84
N GLY A 97 -2.34 3.78 0.83
CA GLY A 97 -2.85 5.15 0.98
C GLY A 97 -4.32 5.21 1.37
N ILE A 98 -5.16 4.35 0.79
CA ILE A 98 -6.58 4.26 1.11
C ILE A 98 -6.79 3.71 2.51
N TYR A 99 -6.00 2.70 2.91
CA TYR A 99 -6.07 2.18 4.27
C TYR A 99 -5.77 3.27 5.30
N GLU A 100 -4.67 3.99 5.14
CA GLU A 100 -4.30 5.07 6.06
C GLU A 100 -5.34 6.22 6.07
N LEU A 101 -6.00 6.48 4.93
CA LEU A 101 -7.06 7.50 4.85
C LEU A 101 -8.35 7.12 5.58
N LEU A 102 -8.78 5.86 5.46
CA LEU A 102 -10.11 5.42 5.86
C LEU A 102 -10.14 4.65 7.17
N PHE A 103 -9.12 3.85 7.43
CA PHE A 103 -9.07 2.91 8.56
C PHE A 103 -7.91 3.20 9.52
N GLY A 104 -6.90 3.97 9.09
CA GLY A 104 -5.77 4.36 9.92
C GLY A 104 -6.11 5.37 11.01
N ASP A 105 -5.26 5.43 12.03
CA ASP A 105 -5.33 6.45 13.08
C ASP A 105 -4.90 7.82 12.53
N LYS A 106 -5.87 8.74 12.44
CA LYS A 106 -5.69 10.09 11.87
C LYS A 106 -4.89 11.02 12.77
N GLU A 107 -4.82 10.74 14.08
CA GLU A 107 -3.95 11.46 15.00
C GLU A 107 -2.49 11.04 14.78
N GLN A 108 -2.27 9.75 14.49
CA GLN A 108 -0.96 9.20 14.20
C GLN A 108 -0.45 9.62 12.81
N VAL A 109 -1.31 9.58 11.78
CA VAL A 109 -0.99 9.97 10.40
C VAL A 109 -2.10 10.85 9.83
N PRO A 110 -1.89 12.18 9.75
CA PRO A 110 -2.88 13.06 9.16
C PRO A 110 -3.19 12.70 7.70
N PRO A 111 -4.45 12.84 7.22
CA PRO A 111 -4.84 12.43 5.87
C PRO A 111 -3.96 12.99 4.74
N LYS A 112 -3.56 14.27 4.84
CA LYS A 112 -2.67 14.90 3.84
C LYS A 112 -1.27 14.29 3.82
N VAL A 113 -0.78 13.82 4.98
CA VAL A 113 0.51 13.13 5.09
C VAL A 113 0.42 11.76 4.45
N ALA A 114 -0.64 10.98 4.73
CA ALA A 114 -0.87 9.68 4.10
C ALA A 114 -0.90 9.79 2.56
N ILE A 115 -1.61 10.79 2.02
CA ILE A 115 -1.65 11.06 0.57
C ILE A 115 -0.25 11.39 0.03
N ASN A 116 0.48 12.29 0.70
CA ASN A 116 1.81 12.68 0.25
C ASN A 116 2.79 11.49 0.26
N GLU A 117 2.78 10.69 1.31
CA GLU A 117 3.64 9.51 1.43
C GLU A 117 3.32 8.46 0.35
N ALA A 118 2.04 8.22 0.06
CA ALA A 118 1.64 7.34 -1.04
C ALA A 118 2.12 7.86 -2.40
N ILE A 119 2.04 9.17 -2.66
CA ILE A 119 2.54 9.78 -3.91
C ILE A 119 4.06 9.60 -4.04
N GLU A 120 4.81 9.84 -2.95
CA GLU A 120 6.27 9.68 -2.98
C GLU A 120 6.68 8.21 -3.16
N LEU A 121 5.96 7.25 -2.55
CA LEU A 121 6.15 5.84 -2.84
C LEU A 121 5.89 5.50 -4.31
N ALA A 122 4.78 5.96 -4.87
CA ALA A 122 4.46 5.72 -6.29
C ALA A 122 5.54 6.28 -7.22
N LYS A 123 6.07 7.47 -6.94
CA LYS A 123 7.18 8.05 -7.70
C LYS A 123 8.45 7.21 -7.55
N GLY A 124 8.78 6.80 -6.33
CA GLY A 124 9.99 6.04 -6.05
C GLY A 124 10.06 4.69 -6.77
N TYR A 125 8.93 3.98 -6.87
CA TYR A 125 8.87 2.63 -7.45
C TYR A 125 8.31 2.58 -8.88
N GLY A 126 7.55 3.59 -9.31
CA GLY A 126 6.86 3.62 -10.60
C GLY A 126 7.07 4.89 -11.43
N GLY A 127 7.82 5.87 -10.95
CA GLY A 127 8.10 7.13 -11.65
C GLY A 127 6.97 8.17 -11.63
N ASP A 128 7.18 9.28 -12.34
CA ASP A 128 6.30 10.46 -12.27
C ASP A 128 4.86 10.21 -12.75
N SER A 129 4.67 9.31 -13.72
CA SER A 129 3.31 8.91 -14.17
C SER A 129 2.52 8.27 -13.04
N SER A 130 3.17 7.39 -12.29
CA SER A 130 2.61 6.64 -11.16
C SER A 130 2.25 7.59 -10.02
N GLY A 131 3.14 8.54 -9.70
CA GLY A 131 2.86 9.61 -8.74
C GLY A 131 1.63 10.45 -9.11
N ARG A 132 1.48 10.83 -10.38
CA ARG A 132 0.30 11.57 -10.86
C ARG A 132 -0.98 10.75 -10.80
N PHE A 133 -0.92 9.48 -11.17
CA PHE A 133 -2.05 8.56 -11.10
C PHE A 133 -2.55 8.40 -9.65
N VAL A 134 -1.66 8.03 -8.72
CA VAL A 134 -1.98 7.86 -7.29
C VAL A 134 -2.55 9.14 -6.68
N ASN A 135 -1.97 10.30 -6.98
CA ASN A 135 -2.48 11.60 -6.53
C ASN A 135 -3.92 11.85 -7.02
N GLY A 136 -4.22 11.53 -8.28
CA GLY A 136 -5.55 11.70 -8.86
C GLY A 136 -6.62 10.87 -8.14
N VAL A 137 -6.31 9.59 -7.88
CA VAL A 137 -7.23 8.65 -7.20
C VAL A 137 -7.43 9.05 -5.73
N LEU A 138 -6.35 9.17 -4.95
CA LEU A 138 -6.44 9.52 -3.53
C LEU A 138 -7.03 10.91 -3.31
N GLY A 139 -6.75 11.86 -4.19
CA GLY A 139 -7.34 13.19 -4.14
C GLY A 139 -8.86 13.17 -4.39
N THR A 140 -9.35 12.25 -5.22
CA THR A 140 -10.80 12.06 -5.44
C THR A 140 -11.47 11.51 -4.20
N ILE A 141 -10.92 10.45 -3.62
CA ILE A 141 -11.41 9.85 -2.37
C ILE A 141 -11.43 10.88 -1.24
N PHE A 142 -10.34 11.63 -1.07
CA PHE A 142 -10.23 12.64 -0.03
C PHE A 142 -11.28 13.75 -0.17
N ARG A 143 -11.61 14.18 -1.39
CA ARG A 143 -12.69 15.16 -1.61
C ARG A 143 -14.06 14.58 -1.27
N GLU A 144 -14.33 13.32 -1.61
CA GLU A 144 -15.61 12.67 -1.32
C GLU A 144 -15.84 12.48 0.18
N MET A 145 -14.78 12.20 0.96
CA MET A 145 -14.86 12.10 2.42
C MET A 145 -15.19 13.43 3.13
N ASN A 146 -14.95 14.57 2.48
CA ASN A 146 -15.12 15.90 3.07
C ASN A 146 -16.32 16.67 2.46
N LYS A 147 -17.18 15.99 1.70
CA LYS A 147 -18.48 16.52 1.26
C LYS A 147 -19.54 16.23 2.31
#